data_AF-A0A2R6E0G1-F1
#
_entry.id   AF-A0A2R6E0G1-F1
#
_cell.length_a   1.000
_cell.length_b   1.000
_cell.length_c   1.000
_cell.angle_alpha   90.00
_cell.angle_beta   90.00
_cell.angle_gamma   90.00
#
_symmetry.space_group_name_H-M   'P 1'
#
loop_
_entity.id
_entity.type
_entity.pdbx_description
1 polymer ?
#
loop_
_entity_poly.entity_id
_entity_poly.type
_entity_poly.pdbx_seq_one_letter_code
_entity_poly.pdbx_strand_id
1 'polypeptide(L)'
;MALPTPDVDPVLADLAERGTLFVADPEAAATAVEVLSDPFLLADERADGSRTFHSIPDRIHLTDGTLAAVTARDPTWREGAPGGVTDDERALLLEADGETLAALESVAALTCPGPDPEAFPFRYERGEDKRFHVCGRDREVGTFTGVAAMETHGFRPLDMPLVPEHHLRENANLARRWTVAVVDDGIEYVTPSSR
;
A
#
# COMPACT_ATOMS: atom_id res chain seq x y z
N MET A 1 11.64 -35.42 -17.11
CA MET A 1 10.29 -35.91 -16.76
C MET A 1 9.56 -34.75 -16.13
N ALA A 2 8.75 -34.03 -16.91
CA ALA A 2 7.97 -32.90 -16.39
C ALA A 2 6.77 -33.45 -15.61
N LEU A 3 6.55 -32.95 -14.40
CA LEU A 3 5.34 -33.27 -13.63
C LEU A 3 4.12 -32.69 -14.40
N PRO A 4 2.99 -33.41 -14.48
CA PRO A 4 1.78 -32.84 -15.03
C PRO A 4 1.36 -31.66 -14.15
N THR A 5 1.22 -30.48 -14.75
CA THR A 5 0.62 -29.32 -14.08
C THR A 5 -0.84 -29.68 -13.78
N PRO A 6 -1.31 -29.58 -12.52
CA PRO A 6 -2.70 -29.88 -12.22
C PRO A 6 -3.61 -28.94 -13.01
N ASP A 7 -4.73 -29.48 -13.49
CA ASP A 7 -5.79 -28.71 -14.12
C ASP A 7 -6.39 -27.77 -13.06
N VAL A 8 -6.14 -26.46 -13.21
CA VAL A 8 -6.53 -25.44 -12.24
C VAL A 8 -7.96 -24.96 -12.44
N ASP A 9 -8.55 -25.21 -13.61
CA ASP A 9 -9.90 -24.76 -13.98
C ASP A 9 -10.99 -25.22 -12.99
N PRO A 10 -11.03 -26.49 -12.53
CA PRO A 10 -12.02 -26.91 -11.53
C PRO A 10 -11.80 -26.28 -10.15
N VAL A 11 -10.55 -25.96 -9.78
CA VAL A 11 -10.23 -25.28 -8.52
C VAL A 11 -10.66 -23.82 -8.61
N LEU A 12 -10.40 -23.15 -9.73
CA LEU A 12 -10.85 -21.78 -9.98
C LEU A 12 -12.39 -21.70 -10.03
N ALA A 13 -13.07 -22.70 -10.56
CA ALA A 13 -14.53 -22.76 -10.58
C ALA A 13 -15.14 -22.91 -9.16
N ASP A 14 -14.58 -23.78 -8.31
CA ASP A 14 -15.00 -23.91 -6.91
C ASP A 14 -14.67 -22.65 -6.08
N LEU A 15 -13.49 -22.06 -6.30
CA LEU A 15 -13.12 -20.76 -5.70
C LEU A 15 -14.01 -19.62 -6.21
N ALA A 16 -14.51 -19.71 -7.44
CA ALA A 16 -15.46 -18.76 -8.02
C ALA A 16 -16.84 -18.78 -7.36
N GLU A 17 -17.10 -19.64 -6.38
CA GLU A 17 -18.28 -19.59 -5.51
C GLU A 17 -17.94 -19.21 -4.06
N ARG A 18 -16.65 -19.01 -3.74
CA ARG A 18 -16.17 -18.75 -2.38
C ARG A 18 -15.82 -17.28 -2.20
N GLY A 19 -16.22 -16.72 -1.06
CA GLY A 19 -15.86 -15.38 -0.60
C GLY A 19 -14.98 -15.42 0.64
N THR A 20 -14.40 -14.28 0.99
CA THR A 20 -13.59 -14.12 2.20
C THR A 20 -14.48 -13.75 3.38
N LEU A 21 -14.39 -14.49 4.49
CA LEU A 21 -15.07 -14.14 5.74
C LEU A 21 -14.08 -13.52 6.73
N PHE A 22 -14.35 -12.28 7.14
CA PHE A 22 -13.68 -11.62 8.26
C PHE A 22 -14.55 -11.79 9.51
N VAL A 23 -13.92 -12.07 10.66
CA VAL A 23 -14.60 -12.15 11.96
C VAL A 23 -13.93 -11.12 12.87
N ALA A 24 -14.70 -10.15 13.36
CA ALA A 24 -14.17 -9.00 14.06
C ALA A 24 -15.13 -8.50 15.14
N ASP A 25 -14.59 -7.81 16.14
CA ASP A 25 -15.41 -6.97 17.04
C ASP A 25 -16.02 -5.77 16.28
N PRO A 26 -16.95 -5.01 16.89
CA PRO A 26 -17.61 -3.89 16.21
C PRO A 26 -16.67 -2.80 15.66
N GLU A 27 -15.55 -2.52 16.34
CA GLU A 27 -14.61 -1.48 15.93
C GLU A 27 -13.82 -1.93 14.70
N ALA A 28 -13.20 -3.12 14.77
CA ALA A 28 -12.47 -3.69 13.64
C ALA A 28 -13.38 -4.01 12.46
N ALA A 29 -14.64 -4.40 12.71
CA ALA A 29 -15.63 -4.61 11.66
C ALA A 29 -15.96 -3.32 10.90
N ALA A 30 -16.13 -2.20 11.61
CA ALA A 30 -16.39 -0.91 10.97
C ALA A 30 -15.24 -0.50 10.04
N THR A 31 -13.99 -0.63 10.50
CA THR A 31 -12.80 -0.37 9.67
C THR A 31 -12.70 -1.33 8.48
N ALA A 32 -12.98 -2.62 8.68
CA ALA A 32 -12.98 -3.59 7.59
C ALA A 32 -14.03 -3.24 6.52
N VAL A 33 -15.24 -2.89 6.95
CA VAL A 33 -16.33 -2.47 6.03
C VAL A 33 -15.94 -1.20 5.29
N GLU A 34 -15.30 -0.22 5.94
CA GLU A 34 -14.80 1.01 5.30
C GLU A 34 -13.81 0.68 4.16
N VAL A 35 -12.81 -0.15 4.44
CA VAL A 35 -11.76 -0.52 3.46
C VAL A 35 -12.28 -1.41 2.33
N LEU A 36 -13.22 -2.31 2.63
CA LEU A 36 -13.73 -3.32 1.70
C LEU A 36 -14.96 -2.85 0.91
N SER A 37 -15.58 -1.73 1.28
CA SER A 37 -16.68 -1.15 0.50
C SER A 37 -16.15 -0.33 -0.66
N ASP A 38 -17.04 0.09 -1.58
CA ASP A 38 -16.62 1.02 -2.63
C ASP A 38 -16.30 2.40 -2.04
N PRO A 39 -15.17 3.05 -2.41
CA PRO A 39 -14.18 2.59 -3.39
C PRO A 39 -13.24 1.50 -2.83
N PHE A 40 -13.32 0.29 -3.40
CA PHE A 40 -12.70 -0.91 -2.85
C PHE A 40 -11.17 -0.77 -2.69
N LEU A 41 -10.69 -0.93 -1.45
CA LEU A 41 -9.28 -0.83 -1.06
C LEU A 41 -8.63 0.54 -1.29
N LEU A 42 -9.44 1.59 -1.50
CA LEU A 42 -8.98 2.97 -1.64
C LEU A 42 -9.45 3.79 -0.44
N ALA A 43 -8.58 4.71 0.00
CA ALA A 43 -8.94 5.65 1.05
C ALA A 43 -9.92 6.72 0.53
N ASP A 44 -9.80 7.08 -0.75
CA ASP A 44 -10.73 8.00 -1.43
C ASP A 44 -10.63 7.84 -2.96
N GLU A 45 -11.69 8.21 -3.66
CA GLU A 45 -11.74 8.33 -5.12
C GLU A 45 -12.50 9.60 -5.49
N ARG A 46 -11.82 10.53 -6.18
CA ARG A 46 -12.42 11.81 -6.57
C ARG A 46 -13.22 11.70 -7.86
N ALA A 47 -14.06 12.70 -8.11
CA ALA A 47 -14.88 12.79 -9.31
C ALA A 47 -14.09 12.80 -10.64
N ASP A 48 -12.81 13.17 -10.60
CA ASP A 48 -11.89 13.14 -11.75
C ASP A 48 -11.16 11.79 -11.92
N GLY A 49 -11.52 10.79 -11.12
CA GLY A 49 -10.93 9.47 -11.08
C GLY A 49 -9.60 9.38 -10.33
N SER A 50 -9.11 10.46 -9.72
CA SER A 50 -7.87 10.41 -8.93
C SER A 50 -8.08 9.64 -7.61
N ARG A 51 -7.19 8.68 -7.36
CA ARG A 51 -7.25 7.79 -6.20
C ARG A 51 -6.36 8.27 -5.06
N THR A 52 -6.79 8.02 -3.83
CA THR A 52 -5.97 8.11 -2.62
C THR A 52 -5.87 6.72 -2.00
N PHE A 53 -4.66 6.30 -1.64
CA PHE A 53 -4.38 4.91 -1.25
C PHE A 53 -4.21 4.78 0.26
N HIS A 54 -4.69 3.67 0.83
CA HIS A 54 -4.27 3.26 2.16
C HIS A 54 -2.79 2.89 2.16
N SER A 55 -2.11 3.05 3.30
CA SER A 55 -0.75 2.55 3.49
C SER A 55 -0.77 1.15 4.07
N ILE A 56 0.16 0.30 3.65
CA ILE A 56 0.38 -1.05 4.21
C ILE A 56 1.75 -1.11 4.90
N PRO A 57 1.96 -2.01 5.87
CA PRO A 57 3.19 -2.05 6.68
C PRO A 57 4.46 -2.48 5.91
N ASP A 58 4.36 -2.67 4.59
CA ASP A 58 5.48 -2.96 3.71
C ASP A 58 6.31 -1.70 3.45
N ARG A 59 7.61 -1.88 3.21
CA ARG A 59 8.55 -0.77 2.97
C ARG A 59 8.90 -0.64 1.50
N ILE A 60 9.14 0.60 1.09
CA ILE A 60 9.53 0.91 -0.29
C ILE A 60 11.04 0.68 -0.43
N HIS A 61 11.40 -0.34 -1.19
CA HIS A 61 12.78 -0.61 -1.61
C HIS A 61 13.17 0.29 -2.78
N LEU A 62 14.35 0.89 -2.69
CA LEU A 62 14.92 1.74 -3.72
C LEU A 62 15.89 0.94 -4.60
N THR A 63 16.21 1.49 -5.78
CA THR A 63 17.09 0.81 -6.75
C THR A 63 18.52 0.56 -6.23
N ASP A 64 18.97 1.31 -5.21
CA ASP A 64 20.27 1.14 -4.54
C ASP A 64 20.25 0.12 -3.39
N GLY A 65 19.10 -0.51 -3.13
CA GLY A 65 18.90 -1.49 -2.05
C GLY A 65 18.52 -0.91 -0.70
N THR A 66 18.50 0.42 -0.55
CA THR A 66 18.03 1.10 0.66
C THR A 66 16.49 1.19 0.69
N LEU A 67 15.94 1.71 1.79
CA LEU A 67 14.52 1.88 2.02
C LEU A 67 14.15 3.37 2.12
N ALA A 68 13.00 3.77 1.58
CA ALA A 68 12.56 5.16 1.60
C ALA A 68 12.16 5.63 3.02
N ALA A 69 12.45 6.90 3.32
CA ALA A 69 12.01 7.58 4.54
C ALA A 69 11.64 9.05 4.31
N VAL A 70 10.82 9.58 5.21
CA VAL A 70 10.43 11.00 5.23
C VAL A 70 10.48 11.56 6.64
N THR A 71 10.30 12.88 6.77
CA THR A 71 10.18 13.55 8.07
C THR A 71 8.74 13.93 8.45
N ALA A 72 7.86 14.02 7.46
CA ALA A 72 6.46 14.33 7.67
C ALA A 72 5.75 13.26 8.52
N ARG A 73 4.74 13.68 9.27
CA ARG A 73 3.83 12.77 9.96
C ARG A 73 2.69 12.43 9.01
N ASP A 74 2.26 11.18 9.05
CA ASP A 74 1.07 10.69 8.35
C ASP A 74 1.01 11.06 6.85
N PRO A 75 2.09 10.83 6.08
CA PRO A 75 2.10 11.15 4.66
C PRO A 75 1.12 10.25 3.91
N THR A 76 0.47 10.80 2.88
CA THR A 76 -0.58 10.13 2.13
C THR A 76 -0.18 9.97 0.67
N TRP A 77 -0.44 8.80 0.12
CA TRP A 77 -0.25 8.50 -1.29
C TRP A 77 -1.49 8.83 -2.11
N ARG A 78 -1.30 9.56 -3.21
CA ARG A 78 -2.39 10.03 -4.07
C ARG A 78 -1.95 10.13 -5.53
N GLU A 79 -2.87 9.89 -6.45
CA GLU A 79 -2.67 10.24 -7.85
C GLU A 79 -2.86 11.75 -8.12
N GLY A 80 -1.92 12.30 -8.89
CA GLY A 80 -1.99 13.65 -9.41
C GLY A 80 -3.12 13.85 -10.43
N ALA A 81 -3.30 15.10 -10.84
CA ALA A 81 -4.15 15.43 -11.98
C ALA A 81 -3.64 14.71 -13.24
N PRO A 82 -4.52 14.34 -14.20
CA PRO A 82 -4.08 13.77 -15.45
C PRO A 82 -3.21 14.79 -16.19
N GLY A 83 -2.02 14.38 -16.63
CA GLY A 83 -1.02 15.32 -17.17
C GLY A 83 0.02 14.71 -18.10
N GLY A 84 -0.16 13.46 -18.53
CA GLY A 84 0.70 12.76 -19.49
C GLY A 84 0.31 12.98 -20.95
N VAL A 85 1.15 12.48 -21.88
CA VAL A 85 0.85 12.41 -23.33
C VAL A 85 -0.25 11.38 -23.64
N THR A 86 -0.48 10.46 -22.70
CA THR A 86 -1.63 9.55 -22.63
C THR A 86 -2.46 9.93 -21.41
N ASP A 87 -3.79 10.00 -21.55
CA ASP A 87 -4.73 10.37 -20.47
C ASP A 87 -4.75 9.37 -19.29
N ASP A 88 -4.03 8.25 -19.40
CA ASP A 88 -4.10 7.11 -18.47
C ASP A 88 -2.97 7.07 -17.43
N GLU A 89 -1.85 7.77 -17.63
CA GLU A 89 -0.72 7.74 -16.68
C GLU A 89 -0.75 8.96 -15.76
N ARG A 90 -1.02 8.69 -14.47
CA ARG A 90 -1.05 9.69 -13.40
C ARG A 90 0.17 9.54 -12.52
N ALA A 91 0.85 10.67 -12.27
CA ALA A 91 1.92 10.72 -11.30
C ALA A 91 1.41 10.27 -9.93
N LEU A 92 2.18 9.44 -9.24
CA LEU A 92 1.91 9.05 -7.87
C LEU A 92 2.67 10.00 -6.93
N LEU A 93 1.92 10.74 -6.14
CA LEU A 93 2.40 11.78 -5.25
C LEU A 93 2.35 11.28 -3.80
N LEU A 94 3.41 11.55 -3.06
CA LEU A 94 3.42 11.47 -1.61
C LEU A 94 3.24 12.87 -1.05
N GLU A 95 2.17 13.10 -0.30
CA GLU A 95 1.84 14.43 0.21
C GLU A 95 1.69 14.41 1.73
N ALA A 96 2.10 15.50 2.38
CA ALA A 96 1.78 15.77 3.78
C ALA A 96 1.67 17.28 3.98
N ASP A 97 0.70 17.73 4.77
CA ASP A 97 0.50 19.16 5.09
C ASP A 97 0.41 20.09 3.87
N GLY A 98 -0.06 19.56 2.73
CA GLY A 98 -0.16 20.29 1.46
C GLY A 98 1.15 20.40 0.66
N GLU A 99 2.22 19.75 1.12
CA GLU A 99 3.51 19.68 0.42
C GLU A 99 3.70 18.31 -0.24
N THR A 100 4.19 18.30 -1.48
CA THR A 100 4.63 17.08 -2.17
C THR A 100 6.03 16.70 -1.70
N LEU A 101 6.14 15.58 -0.99
CA LEU A 101 7.38 15.05 -0.44
C LEU A 101 8.16 14.20 -1.45
N ALA A 102 7.45 13.48 -2.32
CA ALA A 102 7.98 12.66 -3.38
C ALA A 102 6.98 12.60 -4.54
N ALA A 103 7.49 12.46 -5.76
CA ALA A 103 6.67 12.28 -6.96
C ALA A 103 7.28 11.17 -7.81
N LEU A 104 6.46 10.16 -8.12
CA LEU A 104 6.80 9.07 -9.03
C LEU A 104 5.99 9.21 -10.31
N GLU A 105 6.55 8.76 -11.43
CA GLU A 105 5.90 8.88 -12.74
C GLU A 105 4.54 8.17 -12.80
N SER A 106 4.42 7.04 -12.11
CA SER A 106 3.17 6.31 -11.93
C SER A 106 3.28 5.32 -10.77
N VAL A 107 2.17 4.65 -10.42
CA VAL A 107 2.19 3.56 -9.45
C VAL A 107 3.16 2.44 -9.84
N ALA A 108 3.43 2.23 -11.14
CA ALA A 108 4.31 1.17 -11.63
C ALA A 108 5.75 1.32 -11.13
N ALA A 109 6.19 2.55 -10.83
CA ALA A 109 7.52 2.82 -10.26
C ALA A 109 7.74 2.16 -8.88
N LEU A 110 6.68 1.75 -8.18
CA LEU A 110 6.78 1.01 -6.91
C LEU A 110 7.14 -0.47 -7.09
N THR A 111 7.06 -0.99 -8.32
CA THR A 111 7.40 -2.38 -8.62
C THR A 111 8.89 -2.54 -8.90
N CYS A 112 9.43 -3.75 -8.71
CA CYS A 112 10.86 -4.05 -8.90
C CYS A 112 11.36 -3.56 -10.28
N PRO A 113 12.45 -2.76 -10.33
CA PRO A 113 13.49 -2.54 -9.31
C PRO A 113 13.20 -1.48 -8.22
N GLY A 114 11.99 -0.93 -8.15
CA GLY A 114 11.62 0.14 -7.22
C GLY A 114 12.02 1.52 -7.75
N PRO A 115 11.65 2.59 -7.03
CA PRO A 115 11.94 3.96 -7.43
C PRO A 115 13.40 4.37 -7.19
N ASP A 116 13.86 5.38 -7.91
CA ASP A 116 15.19 5.97 -7.74
C ASP A 116 15.31 6.67 -6.37
N PRO A 117 16.46 6.53 -5.65
CA PRO A 117 16.69 7.20 -4.38
C PRO A 117 16.47 8.71 -4.38
N GLU A 118 16.74 9.40 -5.50
CA GLU A 118 16.57 10.85 -5.63
C GLU A 118 15.09 11.30 -5.56
N ALA A 119 14.15 10.37 -5.75
CA ALA A 119 12.73 10.64 -5.62
C ALA A 119 12.30 10.93 -4.18
N PHE A 120 13.09 10.51 -3.18
CA PHE A 120 12.76 10.66 -1.77
C PHE A 120 13.76 11.58 -1.05
N PRO A 121 13.32 12.32 -0.01
CA PRO A 121 14.19 13.21 0.73
C PRO A 121 15.21 12.45 1.59
N PHE A 122 14.83 11.28 2.09
CA PHE A 122 15.68 10.42 2.91
C PHE A 122 15.55 8.96 2.51
N ARG A 123 16.63 8.22 2.75
CA ARG A 123 16.66 6.77 2.67
C ARG A 123 17.34 6.20 3.90
N TYR A 124 17.10 4.94 4.19
CA TYR A 124 17.74 4.27 5.30
C TYR A 124 18.04 2.81 5.00
N GLU A 125 19.01 2.28 5.72
CA GLU A 125 19.36 0.86 5.67
C GLU A 125 19.79 0.37 7.03
N ARG A 126 19.79 -0.96 7.20
CA ARG A 126 20.38 -1.58 8.39
C ARG A 126 21.80 -2.03 8.07
N GLY A 127 22.77 -1.34 8.66
CA GLY A 127 24.19 -1.62 8.48
C GLY A 127 24.64 -2.93 9.15
N GLU A 128 25.88 -3.33 8.88
CA GLU A 128 26.52 -4.52 9.47
C GLU A 128 26.67 -4.41 10.99
N ASP A 129 26.78 -3.18 11.50
CA ASP A 129 26.81 -2.85 12.93
C ASP A 129 25.44 -3.01 13.62
N LYS A 130 24.43 -3.48 12.87
CA LYS A 130 23.04 -3.71 13.28
C LYS A 130 22.29 -2.43 13.64
N ARG A 131 22.81 -1.27 13.21
CA ARG A 131 22.16 0.04 13.36
C ARG A 131 21.42 0.42 12.09
N PHE A 132 20.48 1.36 12.23
CA PHE A 132 19.80 1.97 11.11
C PHE A 132 20.51 3.26 10.73
N HIS A 133 21.08 3.31 9.52
CA HIS A 133 21.72 4.49 8.96
C HIS A 133 20.71 5.24 8.12
N VAL A 134 20.47 6.51 8.43
CA VAL A 134 19.60 7.38 7.63
C VAL A 134 20.47 8.33 6.85
N CYS A 135 20.27 8.37 5.54
CA CYS A 135 20.99 9.21 4.61
C CYS A 135 20.03 10.21 3.97
N GLY A 136 20.46 11.46 3.91
CA GLY A 136 19.93 12.42 2.94
C GLY A 136 20.61 12.22 1.58
N ARG A 137 20.42 13.14 0.65
CA ARG A 137 21.02 13.06 -0.70
C ARG A 137 22.55 12.91 -0.66
N ASP A 138 23.23 13.80 0.05
CA ASP A 138 24.69 13.88 -0.03
C ASP A 138 25.45 13.10 1.06
N ARG A 139 24.78 12.77 2.18
CA ARG A 139 25.46 12.20 3.35
C ARG A 139 24.52 11.49 4.32
N GLU A 140 25.12 10.67 5.18
CA GLU A 140 24.47 10.18 6.39
C GLU A 140 24.10 11.35 7.32
N VAL A 141 22.87 11.32 7.83
CA VAL A 141 22.31 12.33 8.75
C VAL A 141 22.05 11.78 10.14
N GLY A 142 22.05 10.45 10.33
CA GLY A 142 21.95 9.85 11.66
C GLY A 142 22.03 8.33 11.68
N THR A 143 22.33 7.80 12.86
CA THR A 143 22.47 6.36 13.13
C THR A 143 21.66 5.94 14.35
N PHE A 144 20.69 5.03 14.19
CA PHE A 144 19.67 4.74 15.21
C PHE A 144 19.67 3.26 15.64
N THR A 145 19.23 2.99 16.87
CA THR A 145 19.11 1.62 17.41
C THR A 145 17.98 0.83 16.76
N GLY A 146 16.99 1.50 16.17
CA GLY A 146 15.76 0.92 15.68
C GLY A 146 14.80 1.97 15.11
N VAL A 147 13.70 1.52 14.52
CA VAL A 147 12.66 2.38 13.91
C VAL A 147 12.08 3.37 14.92
N ALA A 148 11.73 2.94 16.13
CA ALA A 148 11.20 3.86 17.16
C ALA A 148 12.18 5.00 17.51
N ALA A 149 13.49 4.74 17.46
CA ALA A 149 14.50 5.77 17.67
C ALA A 149 14.60 6.72 16.48
N MET A 150 14.46 6.22 15.24
CA MET A 150 14.35 7.06 14.03
C MET A 150 13.15 8.01 14.16
N GLU A 151 11.97 7.47 14.49
CA GLU A 151 10.72 8.22 14.58
C GLU A 151 10.77 9.31 15.66
N THR A 152 11.39 9.00 16.80
CA THR A 152 11.61 9.97 17.90
C THR A 152 12.46 11.15 17.43
N HIS A 153 13.38 10.93 16.49
CA HIS A 153 14.22 11.97 15.90
C HIS A 153 13.64 12.56 14.60
N GLY A 154 12.39 12.23 14.28
CA GLY A 154 11.67 12.79 13.16
C GLY A 154 11.93 12.09 11.83
N PHE A 155 12.57 10.92 11.78
CA PHE A 155 12.71 10.13 10.56
C PHE A 155 11.75 8.95 10.59
N ARG A 156 10.88 8.84 9.58
CA ARG A 156 9.88 7.79 9.49
C ARG A 156 10.14 6.92 8.28
N PRO A 157 10.30 5.60 8.46
CA PRO A 157 10.17 4.66 7.36
C PRO A 157 8.88 4.91 6.59
N LEU A 158 8.98 4.92 5.27
CA LEU A 158 7.83 5.14 4.42
C LEU A 158 7.10 3.83 4.14
N ASP A 159 5.81 3.79 4.45
CA ASP A 159 4.92 2.69 4.12
C ASP A 159 4.57 2.70 2.62
N MET A 160 4.49 1.50 2.04
CA MET A 160 4.05 1.28 0.67
C MET A 160 2.54 1.57 0.57
N PRO A 161 2.05 2.20 -0.52
CA PRO A 161 0.61 2.29 -0.75
C PRO A 161 0.02 0.95 -1.18
N LEU A 162 -1.17 0.64 -0.67
CA LEU A 162 -2.02 -0.43 -1.16
C LEU A 162 -2.58 -0.04 -2.53
N VAL A 163 -1.84 -0.37 -3.59
CA VAL A 163 -2.31 -0.26 -4.97
C VAL A 163 -3.08 -1.53 -5.32
N PRO A 164 -4.42 -1.51 -5.49
CA PRO A 164 -5.22 -2.73 -5.62
C PRO A 164 -4.75 -3.66 -6.74
N GLU A 165 -4.41 -3.10 -7.90
CA GLU A 165 -3.93 -3.85 -9.07
C GLU A 165 -2.56 -4.50 -8.87
N HIS A 166 -1.74 -4.00 -7.95
CA HIS A 166 -0.42 -4.60 -7.63
C HIS A 166 -0.50 -5.69 -6.57
N HIS A 167 -1.48 -5.57 -5.66
CA HIS A 167 -1.66 -6.46 -4.51
C HIS A 167 -2.66 -7.58 -4.79
N LEU A 168 -3.62 -7.36 -5.70
CA LEU A 168 -4.62 -8.32 -6.16
C LEU A 168 -4.41 -8.62 -7.65
N ARG A 169 -3.25 -9.16 -7.99
CA ARG A 169 -2.87 -9.45 -9.40
C ARG A 169 -3.75 -10.49 -10.06
N GLU A 170 -4.27 -11.42 -9.27
CA GLU A 170 -5.08 -12.54 -9.73
C GLU A 170 -6.41 -12.55 -8.98
N ASN A 171 -7.50 -12.85 -9.68
CA ASN A 171 -8.82 -13.08 -9.09
C ASN A 171 -9.36 -11.92 -8.22
N ALA A 172 -9.11 -10.65 -8.59
CA ALA A 172 -9.60 -9.48 -7.85
C ALA A 172 -11.13 -9.47 -7.64
N ASN A 173 -11.89 -10.12 -8.52
CA ASN A 173 -13.32 -10.34 -8.37
C ASN A 173 -13.68 -11.19 -7.14
N LEU A 174 -12.80 -12.12 -6.71
CA LEU A 174 -12.99 -12.90 -5.50
C LEU A 174 -12.70 -12.06 -4.26
N ALA A 175 -11.71 -11.17 -4.31
CA ALA A 175 -11.40 -10.26 -3.21
C ALA A 175 -12.58 -9.30 -2.91
N ARG A 176 -13.36 -8.93 -3.94
CA ARG A 176 -14.60 -8.15 -3.79
C ARG A 176 -15.77 -8.93 -3.19
N ARG A 177 -15.65 -10.24 -3.03
CA ARG A 177 -16.65 -11.09 -2.38
C ARG A 177 -16.24 -11.32 -0.95
N TRP A 178 -16.64 -10.42 -0.07
CA TRP A 178 -16.34 -10.49 1.34
C TRP A 178 -17.61 -10.62 2.18
N THR A 179 -17.46 -11.03 3.44
CA THR A 179 -18.47 -10.95 4.48
C THR A 179 -17.75 -10.59 5.77
N VAL A 180 -18.29 -9.67 6.54
CA VAL A 180 -17.80 -9.35 7.88
C VAL A 180 -18.83 -9.87 8.89
N ALA A 181 -18.43 -10.85 9.70
CA ALA A 181 -19.18 -11.29 10.87
C ALA A 181 -18.75 -10.42 12.06
N VAL A 182 -19.66 -9.54 12.49
CA VAL A 182 -19.48 -8.67 13.65
C VAL A 182 -19.87 -9.44 14.91
N VAL A 183 -18.93 -9.60 15.83
CA VAL A 183 -19.13 -10.36 17.07
C VAL A 183 -19.18 -9.40 18.24
N ASP A 184 -20.35 -9.33 18.88
CA ASP A 184 -20.59 -8.62 20.13
C ASP A 184 -21.42 -9.53 21.06
N ASP A 185 -22.60 -9.09 21.53
CA ASP A 185 -23.58 -9.94 22.25
C ASP A 185 -24.25 -11.00 21.35
N GLY A 186 -23.97 -10.95 20.04
CA GLY A 186 -24.45 -11.86 19.01
C GLY A 186 -23.56 -11.80 17.77
N ILE A 187 -24.02 -12.38 16.66
CA ILE A 187 -23.33 -12.30 15.37
C ILE A 187 -24.23 -11.60 14.36
N GLU A 188 -23.74 -10.49 13.81
CA GLU A 188 -24.33 -9.79 12.66
C GLU A 188 -23.44 -9.98 11.43
N TYR A 189 -24.03 -10.12 10.26
CA TYR A 189 -23.30 -10.30 9.00
C TYR A 189 -23.49 -9.10 8.09
N VAL A 190 -22.38 -8.50 7.68
CA VAL A 190 -22.33 -7.45 6.66
C VAL A 190 -21.73 -8.02 5.38
N THR A 191 -22.38 -7.80 4.25
CA THR A 191 -21.93 -8.24 2.92
C THR A 191 -21.87 -7.06 1.96
N PRO A 192 -21.08 -7.12 0.87
CA PRO A 192 -21.05 -6.07 -0.13
C PRO A 192 -22.46 -5.83 -0.68
N SER A 193 -22.82 -4.56 -0.82
CA SER A 193 -24.04 -4.16 -1.52
C SER A 193 -24.00 -4.69 -2.94
N SER A 194 -25.03 -5.43 -3.35
CA SER A 194 -25.14 -5.90 -4.73
C SER A 194 -25.22 -4.69 -5.67
N ARG A 195 -24.27 -4.56 -6.59
CA ARG A 195 -24.40 -3.71 -7.78
C ARG A 195 -25.00 -4.52 -8.91
#